data_AF-A0A519W1P4-F1
#
_entry.id   AF-A0A519W1P4-F1
#
_cell.length_a   1.000
_cell.length_b   1.000
_cell.length_c   1.000
_cell.angle_alpha   90.00
_cell.angle_beta   90.00
_cell.angle_gamma   90.00
#
_symmetry.space_group_name_H-M   'P 1'
#
loop_
_entity.id
_entity.type
_entity.pdbx_description
1 polymer ?
#
loop_
_entity_poly.entity_id
_entity_poly.type
_entity_poly.pdbx_seq_one_letter_code
_entity_poly.pdbx_strand_id
1 'polypeptide(L)'
;GVLFSFILFNPMAGIGILFLPFSIPAVIFGGIYLAYCAYASKNSRDNINHDAHFFGALTGLIFTIIFVPGILQNFFAIIGAKLGM
;
A
#
# COMPACT_ATOMS: atom_id res chain seq x y z
N GLY A 1 8.38 1.00 -0.83
CA GLY A 1 9.04 0.07 0.11
C GLY A 1 8.39 0.11 1.46
N VAL A 2 8.95 0.91 2.39
CA VAL A 2 8.52 0.97 3.80
C VAL A 2 7.02 1.18 4.00
N LEU A 3 6.40 2.10 3.25
CA LEU A 3 4.95 2.33 3.34
C LEU A 3 4.13 1.06 3.02
N PHE A 4 4.55 0.30 2.01
CA PHE A 4 3.86 -0.93 1.61
C PHE A 4 4.10 -2.08 2.60
N SER A 5 5.29 -2.16 3.19
CA SER A 5 5.52 -3.00 4.37
C SER A 5 4.56 -2.65 5.50
N PHE A 6 4.43 -1.35 5.83
CA PHE A 6 3.54 -0.86 6.88
C PHE A 6 2.07 -1.21 6.64
N ILE A 7 1.59 -1.12 5.41
CA ILE A 7 0.21 -1.49 5.04
C ILE A 7 -0.12 -2.94 5.45
N LEU A 8 0.85 -3.86 5.39
CA LEU A 8 0.64 -5.24 5.82
C LEU A 8 0.45 -5.37 7.34
N PHE A 9 1.10 -4.51 8.13
CA PHE A 9 0.95 -4.51 9.59
C PHE A 9 -0.32 -3.82 10.07
N ASN A 10 -0.72 -2.75 9.40
CA ASN A 10 -1.88 -1.95 9.80
C ASN A 10 -2.70 -1.48 8.58
N PRO A 11 -3.44 -2.39 7.93
CA PRO A 11 -4.17 -2.10 6.69
C PRO A 11 -5.24 -1.02 6.82
N MET A 12 -5.74 -0.83 8.05
CA MET A 12 -6.83 0.08 8.36
C MET A 12 -6.35 1.41 8.96
N ALA A 13 -5.02 1.63 9.04
CA ALA A 13 -4.46 2.92 9.38
C ALA A 13 -4.91 4.00 8.39
N GLY A 14 -5.14 5.21 8.86
CA GLY A 14 -5.42 6.35 7.99
C GLY A 14 -4.14 6.89 7.36
N ILE A 15 -4.11 6.98 6.03
CA ILE A 15 -3.09 7.71 5.27
C ILE A 15 -3.67 9.08 4.92
N GLY A 16 -3.09 10.13 5.50
CA GLY A 16 -3.41 11.50 5.18
C GLY A 16 -2.70 11.95 3.90
N ILE A 17 -3.41 12.68 3.06
CA ILE A 17 -2.81 13.44 1.95
C ILE A 17 -2.75 14.88 2.40
N LEU A 18 -1.60 15.53 2.21
CA LEU A 18 -1.40 16.91 2.63
C LEU A 18 -2.50 17.80 2.02
N PHE A 19 -3.12 18.62 2.86
CA PHE A 19 -4.25 19.52 2.54
C PHE A 19 -5.63 18.88 2.35
N LEU A 20 -5.76 17.54 2.38
CA LEU A 20 -7.08 16.90 2.45
C LEU A 20 -7.51 16.75 3.92
N PRO A 21 -8.78 17.09 4.28
CA PRO A 21 -9.25 17.03 5.66
C PRO A 21 -9.63 15.60 6.11
N PHE A 22 -9.37 14.58 5.30
CA PHE A 22 -9.71 13.19 5.59
C PHE A 22 -8.52 12.27 5.31
N SER A 23 -8.52 11.12 5.97
CA SER A 23 -7.53 10.05 5.76
C SER A 23 -8.16 8.88 5.01
N ILE A 24 -7.36 8.21 4.19
CA ILE A 24 -7.77 7.04 3.40
C ILE A 24 -7.21 5.78 4.07
N PRO A 25 -7.98 4.70 4.26
CA PRO A 25 -7.43 3.44 4.76
C PRO A 25 -6.20 2.99 3.97
N ALA A 26 -5.14 2.57 4.67
CA ALA A 26 -3.84 2.31 4.08
C ALA A 26 -3.89 1.24 2.98
N VAL A 27 -4.73 0.21 3.14
CA VAL A 27 -4.98 -0.82 2.12
C VAL A 27 -5.61 -0.24 0.85
N ILE A 28 -6.54 0.70 0.98
CA ILE A 28 -7.18 1.37 -0.16
C ILE A 28 -6.16 2.30 -0.85
N PHE A 29 -5.43 3.09 -0.06
CA PHE A 29 -4.38 3.95 -0.59
C PHE A 29 -3.34 3.15 -1.37
N GLY A 30 -2.86 2.03 -0.82
CA GLY A 30 -1.89 1.16 -1.48
C GLY A 30 -2.39 0.60 -2.81
N GLY A 31 -3.65 0.15 -2.85
CA GLY A 31 -4.28 -0.34 -4.08
C GLY A 31 -4.36 0.74 -5.17
N ILE A 32 -4.85 1.93 -4.81
CA ILE A 32 -4.93 3.09 -5.73
C ILE A 32 -3.53 3.48 -6.22
N TYR A 33 -2.55 3.54 -5.32
CA TYR A 33 -1.17 3.90 -5.65
C TYR A 33 -0.57 2.93 -6.68
N LEU A 34 -0.70 1.62 -6.47
CA LEU A 34 -0.19 0.62 -7.40
C LEU A 34 -0.87 0.70 -8.77
N ALA A 35 -2.19 0.87 -8.79
CA ALA A 35 -2.95 1.04 -10.02
C ALA A 35 -2.51 2.30 -10.78
N TYR A 36 -2.31 3.41 -10.06
CA TYR A 36 -1.81 4.65 -10.64
C TYR A 36 -0.40 4.49 -11.21
N CYS A 37 0.55 3.90 -10.48
CA CYS A 37 1.91 3.67 -10.99
C CYS A 37 1.92 2.78 -12.24
N ALA A 38 1.08 1.73 -12.28
CA ALA A 38 0.96 0.86 -13.44
C ALA A 38 0.40 1.58 -14.68
N TYR A 39 -0.54 2.50 -14.48
CA TYR A 39 -1.06 3.37 -15.54
C TYR A 39 -0.02 4.42 -15.96
N ALA A 40 0.54 5.16 -15.00
CA ALA A 40 1.46 6.26 -15.24
C ALA A 40 2.78 5.79 -15.88
N SER A 41 3.25 4.57 -15.57
CA SER A 41 4.38 3.93 -16.28
C SER A 41 4.19 3.92 -17.81
N LYS A 42 2.96 3.71 -18.29
CA LYS A 42 2.63 3.65 -19.72
C LYS A 42 2.22 4.99 -20.32
N ASN A 43 1.82 5.94 -19.48
CA ASN A 43 1.16 7.19 -19.89
C ASN A 43 1.82 8.43 -19.28
N SER A 44 3.08 8.32 -18.83
CA SER A 44 3.72 9.39 -18.07
C SER A 44 3.86 10.67 -18.91
N ARG A 45 3.53 11.80 -18.28
CA ARG A 45 3.73 13.16 -18.79
C ARG A 45 4.50 14.02 -17.80
N ASP A 46 5.11 13.37 -16.81
CA ASP A 46 5.92 14.00 -15.77
C ASP A 46 7.37 13.47 -15.82
N ASN A 47 8.24 14.04 -15.00
CA ASN A 47 9.62 13.59 -14.85
C ASN A 47 9.79 12.61 -13.67
N ILE A 48 8.78 11.78 -13.39
CA ILE A 48 8.79 10.81 -12.30
C ILE A 48 8.96 9.39 -12.85
N ASN A 49 9.84 8.61 -12.23
CA ASN A 49 10.03 7.21 -12.57
C ASN A 49 9.00 6.33 -11.85
N HIS A 50 7.85 6.08 -12.50
CA HIS A 50 6.76 5.30 -11.93
C HIS A 50 7.08 3.80 -11.78
N ASP A 51 7.95 3.24 -12.61
CA ASP A 51 8.38 1.84 -12.47
C ASP A 51 9.19 1.63 -11.20
N ALA A 52 10.12 2.54 -10.89
CA ALA A 52 10.89 2.48 -9.65
C ALA A 52 10.00 2.52 -8.41
N HIS A 53 8.94 3.33 -8.45
CA HIS A 53 7.95 3.41 -7.37
C HIS A 53 7.12 2.12 -7.27
N PHE A 54 6.66 1.57 -8.40
CA PHE A 54 5.89 0.33 -8.44
C PHE A 54 6.69 -0.87 -7.92
N PHE A 55 7.89 -1.09 -8.44
CA PHE A 55 8.75 -2.18 -7.99
C PHE A 55 9.24 -1.95 -6.56
N GLY A 56 9.51 -0.71 -6.16
CA GLY A 56 9.83 -0.38 -4.78
C GLY A 56 8.69 -0.69 -3.80
N ALA A 57 7.43 -0.54 -4.23
CA ALA A 57 6.25 -0.95 -3.46
C ALA A 57 6.16 -2.48 -3.36
N LEU A 58 6.27 -3.18 -4.50
CA LEU A 58 6.21 -4.64 -4.56
C LEU A 58 7.33 -5.30 -3.74
N THR A 59 8.56 -4.79 -3.82
CA THR A 59 9.67 -5.28 -3.00
C THR A 59 9.37 -5.13 -1.50
N GLY A 60 8.75 -4.02 -1.08
CA GLY A 60 8.33 -3.85 0.32
C GLY A 60 7.33 -4.92 0.77
N LEU A 61 6.32 -5.21 -0.05
CA LEU A 61 5.35 -6.28 0.21
C LEU A 61 6.03 -7.65 0.30
N ILE A 62 6.76 -8.04 -0.75
CA ILE A 62 7.40 -9.35 -0.85
C ILE A 62 8.40 -9.56 0.29
N PHE A 63 9.25 -8.57 0.55
CA PHE A 63 10.23 -8.65 1.64
C PHE A 63 9.53 -8.87 2.98
N THR A 64 8.49 -8.11 3.29
CA THR A 64 7.75 -8.24 4.56
C THR A 64 7.09 -9.61 4.68
N ILE A 65 6.47 -10.10 3.59
CA ILE A 65 5.82 -11.42 3.57
C ILE A 65 6.84 -12.55 3.83
N ILE A 66 8.05 -12.45 3.28
CA ILE A 66 9.11 -13.45 3.46
C ILE A 66 9.66 -13.41 4.90
N PHE A 67 9.95 -12.23 5.43
CA PHE A 67 10.67 -12.08 6.70
C PHE A 67 9.78 -11.99 7.94
N VAL A 68 8.45 -11.85 7.77
CA VAL A 68 7.49 -11.79 8.89
C VAL A 68 6.41 -12.85 8.68
N PRO A 69 6.66 -14.10 9.14
CA PRO A 69 5.69 -15.17 9.07
C PRO A 69 4.38 -14.78 9.78
N GLY A 70 3.24 -15.11 9.19
CA GLY A 70 1.93 -14.77 9.76
C GLY A 70 1.40 -13.38 9.40
N ILE A 71 2.17 -12.54 8.70
CA ILE A 71 1.75 -11.17 8.39
C ILE A 71 0.47 -11.11 7.57
N LEU A 72 0.26 -12.05 6.64
CA LEU A 72 -0.97 -12.10 5.83
C LEU A 72 -2.18 -12.48 6.68
N GLN A 73 -2.03 -13.45 7.58
CA GLN A 73 -3.09 -13.85 8.52
C GLN A 73 -3.47 -12.68 9.42
N ASN A 74 -2.48 -11.96 9.96
CA ASN A 74 -2.70 -10.75 10.75
C ASN A 74 -3.40 -9.65 9.93
N PHE A 75 -2.95 -9.41 8.69
CA PHE A 75 -3.55 -8.45 7.78
C PHE A 75 -5.04 -8.72 7.55
N PHE A 76 -5.41 -9.96 7.21
CA PHE A 76 -6.80 -10.33 6.99
C PHE A 76 -7.62 -10.31 8.29
N ALA A 77 -7.03 -10.71 9.43
CA ALA A 77 -7.70 -10.63 10.73
C ALA A 77 -8.04 -9.19 11.10
N ILE A 78 -7.13 -8.24 10.89
CA ILE A 78 -7.38 -6.81 11.15
C ILE A 78 -8.50 -6.28 10.24
N ILE A 79 -8.49 -6.64 8.95
CA ILE A 79 -9.54 -6.24 8.01
C ILE A 79 -10.89 -6.83 8.43
N GLY A 80 -10.95 -8.13 8.73
CA GLY A 80 -12.18 -8.80 9.17
C GLY A 80 -12.77 -8.14 10.42
N ALA A 81 -11.94 -7.95 11.45
CA ALA A 81 -12.35 -7.32 12.71
C ALA A 81 -12.87 -5.88 12.50
N LYS A 82 -12.28 -5.11 11.57
CA LYS A 82 -12.76 -3.75 11.27
C LYS A 82 -14.03 -3.71 10.41
N LEU A 83 -14.28 -4.75 9.62
CA LEU A 83 -15.49 -4.88 8.81
C LEU A 83 -16.62 -5.63 9.52
N GLY A 84 -16.37 -6.17 10.73
CA GLY A 84 -17.36 -6.92 11.50
C GLY A 84 -17.62 -8.33 10.98
N MET A 85 -16.63 -8.92 10.29
CA MET A 85 -16.65 -10.29 9.75
C MET A 85 -15.89 -11.25 10.65
#